data_AF-A0A534KB63-F1
#
_entry.id   AF-A0A534KB63-F1
#
_cell.length_a   1.000
_cell.length_b   1.000
_cell.length_c   1.000
_cell.angle_alpha   90.00
_cell.angle_beta   90.00
_cell.angle_gamma   90.00
#
_symmetry.space_group_name_H-M   'P 1'
#
loop_
_entity.id
_entity.type
_entity.pdbx_description
1 polymer ?
#
loop_
_entity_poly.entity_id
_entity_poly.type
_entity_poly.pdbx_seq_one_letter_code
_entity_poly.pdbx_strand_id
1 'polypeptide(L)'
;MPARADDNSEFDFHMGDAFLTRLGAPPTDVARAAANGDTITVVGTGQFDIEEREASGQGTFEHRTADGTLFAFGTWKAKMLVSFDNFGAETGGRPDFIGGHAVIAIRVTAHPASDPTVTLKFDAILVVDCEIGNNFLGVTEGITIDAGFINFNEKVSPSITLFVTEDAQD
;
A
#
# COMPACT_ATOMS: atom_id res chain seq x y z
N MET A 1 -26.93 28.07 8.14
CA MET A 1 -25.77 27.18 8.38
C MET A 1 -25.61 26.38 7.11
N PRO A 2 -24.57 26.60 6.27
CA PRO A 2 -24.32 25.69 5.17
C PRO A 2 -23.81 24.36 5.75
N ALA A 3 -24.25 23.24 5.17
CA ALA A 3 -23.86 21.90 5.56
C ALA A 3 -22.34 21.72 5.44
N ARG A 4 -21.74 20.98 6.38
CA ARG A 4 -20.35 20.51 6.32
C ARG A 4 -20.13 19.80 4.98
N ALA A 5 -19.05 20.15 4.29
CA ALA A 5 -18.50 19.29 3.26
C ALA A 5 -18.15 17.94 3.93
N ASP A 6 -18.38 16.83 3.25
CA ASP A 6 -18.17 15.49 3.78
C ASP A 6 -16.72 15.38 4.30
N ASP A 7 -16.61 15.36 5.63
CA ASP A 7 -15.43 15.61 6.48
C ASP A 7 -14.66 14.28 6.67
N ASN A 8 -14.60 13.43 5.64
CA ASN A 8 -14.07 12.08 5.81
C ASN A 8 -12.53 12.11 5.89
N SER A 9 -12.02 12.04 7.12
CA SER A 9 -10.59 11.98 7.44
C SER A 9 -10.07 10.54 7.45
N GLU A 10 -10.96 9.54 7.55
CA GLU A 10 -10.62 8.13 7.74
C GLU A 10 -10.79 7.31 6.46
N PHE A 11 -9.76 6.52 6.13
CA PHE A 11 -9.73 5.71 4.91
C PHE A 11 -9.20 4.31 5.20
N ASP A 12 -9.86 3.30 4.66
CA ASP A 12 -9.27 1.99 4.48
C ASP A 12 -8.33 2.03 3.29
N PHE A 13 -7.19 1.34 3.38
CA PHE A 13 -6.31 1.09 2.24
C PHE A 13 -6.18 -0.42 2.01
N HIS A 14 -6.18 -0.80 0.74
CA HIS A 14 -6.11 -2.19 0.29
C HIS A 14 -4.97 -2.39 -0.71
N MET A 15 -4.18 -3.44 -0.49
CA MET A 15 -3.09 -3.86 -1.38
C MET A 15 -3.11 -5.39 -1.50
N GLY A 16 -3.38 -5.89 -2.70
CA GLY A 16 -3.32 -7.32 -3.00
C GLY A 16 -4.12 -8.19 -2.01
N ASP A 17 -5.30 -7.78 -1.59
CA ASP A 17 -6.08 -8.51 -0.58
C ASP A 17 -7.31 -9.22 -1.14
N ALA A 18 -8.06 -9.90 -0.27
CA ALA A 18 -9.26 -10.62 -0.66
C ALA A 18 -10.41 -9.69 -1.09
N PHE A 19 -10.45 -8.45 -0.62
CA PHE A 19 -11.44 -7.46 -1.03
C PHE A 19 -11.22 -7.07 -2.50
N LEU A 20 -9.99 -6.70 -2.84
CA LEU A 20 -9.58 -6.38 -4.20
C LEU A 20 -9.74 -7.57 -5.14
N THR A 21 -9.40 -8.79 -4.69
CA THR A 21 -9.59 -10.01 -5.48
C THR A 21 -11.05 -10.22 -5.90
N ARG A 22 -12.02 -9.87 -5.03
CA ARG A 22 -13.46 -9.95 -5.37
C ARG A 22 -13.88 -8.93 -6.45
N LEU A 23 -13.12 -7.85 -6.59
CA LEU A 23 -13.29 -6.84 -7.63
C LEU A 23 -12.54 -7.19 -8.93
N GLY A 24 -11.85 -8.34 -8.96
CA GLY A 24 -11.08 -8.81 -10.13
C GLY A 24 -9.61 -8.39 -10.14
N ALA A 25 -9.09 -7.82 -9.04
CA ALA A 25 -7.69 -7.48 -8.90
C ALA A 25 -6.78 -8.71 -8.72
N PRO A 26 -5.48 -8.58 -9.00
CA PRO A 26 -4.47 -9.54 -8.55
C PRO A 26 -4.49 -9.73 -7.03
N PRO A 27 -4.18 -10.93 -6.52
CA PRO A 27 -4.20 -11.24 -5.10
C PRO A 27 -2.95 -10.76 -4.35
N THR A 28 -2.09 -9.97 -4.99
CA THR A 28 -0.83 -9.45 -4.44
C THR A 28 -0.41 -8.23 -5.26
N ASP A 29 0.23 -7.24 -4.63
CA ASP A 29 0.93 -6.17 -5.33
C ASP A 29 2.44 -6.44 -5.39
N VAL A 30 3.08 -6.00 -6.46
CA VAL A 30 4.50 -6.26 -6.71
C VAL A 30 5.24 -4.97 -7.02
N ALA A 31 6.40 -4.79 -6.38
CA ALA A 31 7.37 -3.77 -6.73
C ALA A 31 8.74 -4.40 -7.02
N ARG A 32 9.53 -3.72 -7.84
CA ARG A 32 10.88 -4.13 -8.23
C ARG A 32 11.88 -3.06 -7.81
N ALA A 33 13.04 -3.51 -7.38
CA ALA A 33 14.18 -2.66 -7.10
C ALA A 33 14.96 -2.41 -8.40
N ALA A 34 14.97 -1.15 -8.87
CA ALA A 34 15.71 -0.78 -10.08
C ALA A 34 17.21 -1.11 -10.01
N ALA A 35 17.77 -1.12 -8.78
CA ALA A 35 19.20 -1.29 -8.55
C ALA A 35 19.73 -2.70 -8.85
N ASN A 36 18.92 -3.73 -8.61
CA ASN A 36 19.36 -5.13 -8.71
C ASN A 36 18.33 -6.06 -9.37
N GLY A 37 17.13 -5.58 -9.68
CA GLY A 37 16.06 -6.37 -10.30
C GLY A 37 15.29 -7.25 -9.31
N ASP A 38 15.59 -7.19 -8.02
CA ASP A 38 14.85 -7.93 -7.00
C ASP A 38 13.40 -7.45 -6.94
N THR A 39 12.50 -8.35 -6.53
CA THR A 39 11.08 -8.05 -6.41
C THR A 39 10.61 -8.23 -4.98
N ILE A 40 9.67 -7.39 -4.55
CA ILE A 40 8.91 -7.57 -3.34
C ILE A 40 7.43 -7.73 -3.71
N THR A 41 6.83 -8.81 -3.22
CA THR A 41 5.40 -9.08 -3.30
C THR A 41 4.79 -8.73 -1.95
N VAL A 42 3.71 -7.96 -1.94
CA VAL A 42 3.08 -7.43 -0.73
C VAL A 42 1.59 -7.72 -0.77
N VAL A 43 1.07 -8.07 0.40
CA VAL A 43 -0.36 -8.17 0.69
C VAL A 43 -0.63 -7.43 1.98
N GLY A 44 -1.72 -6.69 2.04
CA GLY A 44 -2.33 -6.32 3.31
C GLY A 44 -3.33 -5.20 3.18
N THR A 45 -3.81 -4.79 4.34
CA THR A 45 -4.86 -3.80 4.48
C THR A 45 -4.67 -3.07 5.81
N GLY A 46 -5.27 -1.90 5.91
CA GLY A 46 -5.25 -1.08 7.10
C GLY A 46 -6.16 0.11 6.95
N GLN A 47 -6.06 1.00 7.91
CA GLN A 47 -6.83 2.23 8.00
C GLN A 47 -5.89 3.38 8.34
N PHE A 48 -6.19 4.59 7.89
CA PHE A 48 -5.50 5.79 8.33
C PHE A 48 -6.46 6.95 8.52
N ASP A 49 -6.07 7.87 9.41
CA ASP A 49 -6.73 9.15 9.60
C ASP A 49 -5.79 10.29 9.19
N ILE A 50 -6.26 11.18 8.31
CA ILE A 50 -5.47 12.30 7.78
C ILE A 50 -5.23 13.38 8.85
N GLU A 51 -6.22 13.68 9.69
CA GLU A 51 -6.17 14.73 10.69
C GLU A 51 -5.25 14.36 11.86
N GLU A 52 -5.38 13.12 12.34
CA GLU A 52 -4.58 12.58 13.44
C GLU A 52 -3.20 12.09 12.98
N ARG A 53 -3.01 11.91 11.67
CA ARG A 53 -1.82 11.31 11.05
C ARG A 53 -1.55 9.90 11.57
N GLU A 54 -2.60 9.20 11.94
CA GLU A 54 -2.54 7.84 12.41
C GLU A 54 -2.67 6.86 11.24
N ALA A 55 -1.98 5.72 11.35
CA ALA A 55 -2.19 4.61 10.43
C ALA A 55 -2.06 3.30 11.20
N SER A 56 -3.05 2.44 11.02
CA SER A 56 -3.07 1.07 11.51
C SER A 56 -3.21 0.12 10.33
N GLY A 57 -2.88 -1.14 10.53
CA GLY A 57 -2.87 -2.12 9.45
C GLY A 57 -1.64 -2.99 9.47
N GLN A 58 -1.73 -4.08 8.73
CA GLN A 58 -0.68 -5.07 8.67
C GLN A 58 -0.82 -5.94 7.43
N GLY A 59 0.25 -6.64 7.14
CA GLY A 59 0.27 -7.55 6.01
C GLY A 59 1.49 -8.43 5.99
N THR A 60 1.67 -9.09 4.85
CA THR A 60 2.80 -9.98 4.60
C THR A 60 3.58 -9.54 3.38
N PHE A 61 4.83 -9.98 3.28
CA PHE A 61 5.63 -9.79 2.09
C PHE A 61 6.51 -11.01 1.78
N GLU A 62 6.87 -11.14 0.52
CA GLU A 62 7.97 -11.99 0.03
C GLU A 62 8.94 -11.14 -0.78
N HIS A 63 10.22 -11.18 -0.43
CA HIS A 63 11.31 -10.62 -1.22
C HIS A 63 11.99 -11.75 -1.99
N ARG A 64 12.02 -11.63 -3.31
CA ARG A 64 12.71 -12.54 -4.22
C ARG A 64 13.83 -11.81 -4.96
N THR A 65 14.95 -12.50 -5.15
CA THR A 65 16.04 -12.01 -6.00
C THR A 65 15.60 -11.93 -7.47
N ALA A 66 16.34 -11.22 -8.30
CA ALA A 66 16.04 -11.07 -9.73
C ALA A 66 15.86 -12.39 -10.51
N ASP A 67 16.45 -13.50 -10.04
CA ASP A 67 16.29 -14.84 -10.61
C ASP A 67 15.06 -15.61 -10.07
N GLY A 68 14.27 -15.00 -9.18
CA GLY A 68 13.07 -15.57 -8.58
C GLY A 68 13.29 -16.34 -7.28
N THR A 69 14.54 -16.47 -6.81
CA THR A 69 14.85 -17.16 -5.55
C THR A 69 14.28 -16.39 -4.36
N LEU A 70 13.61 -17.09 -3.44
CA LEU A 70 13.12 -16.46 -2.21
C LEU A 70 14.32 -16.04 -1.35
N PHE A 71 14.41 -14.74 -1.07
CA PHE A 71 15.49 -14.15 -0.27
C PHE A 71 15.07 -13.92 1.17
N ALA A 72 13.88 -13.35 1.37
CA ALA A 72 13.30 -13.12 2.69
C ALA A 72 11.76 -13.09 2.62
N PHE A 73 11.12 -13.28 3.76
CA PHE A 73 9.67 -13.17 3.90
C PHE A 73 9.34 -12.61 5.27
N GLY A 74 8.09 -12.19 5.49
CA GLY A 74 7.67 -11.78 6.82
C GLY A 74 6.42 -10.92 6.82
N THR A 75 6.34 -10.04 7.80
CA THR A 75 5.20 -9.15 8.01
C THR A 75 5.61 -7.69 8.05
N TRP A 76 4.65 -6.82 7.76
CA TRP A 76 4.77 -5.40 8.01
C TRP A 76 3.58 -4.93 8.85
N LYS A 77 3.77 -3.85 9.60
CA LYS A 77 2.72 -3.19 10.40
C LYS A 77 2.82 -1.68 10.22
N ALA A 78 1.70 -1.02 9.93
CA ALA A 78 1.63 0.43 9.89
C ALA A 78 1.94 1.04 11.26
N LYS A 79 2.64 2.18 11.25
CA LYS A 79 2.99 2.97 12.44
C LYS A 79 2.28 4.32 12.47
N MET A 80 2.25 5.01 11.32
CA MET A 80 1.64 6.32 11.16
C MET A 80 1.51 6.69 9.69
N LEU A 81 0.60 7.61 9.41
CA LEU A 81 0.47 8.25 8.10
C LEU A 81 1.48 9.40 8.00
N VAL A 82 2.27 9.41 6.94
CA VAL A 82 3.24 10.49 6.66
C VAL A 82 2.57 11.58 5.84
N SER A 83 1.85 11.20 4.78
CA SER A 83 1.07 12.09 3.93
C SER A 83 0.02 11.32 3.14
N PHE A 84 -1.04 12.02 2.73
CA PHE A 84 -2.01 11.52 1.77
C PHE A 84 -2.45 12.64 0.83
N ASP A 85 -2.28 12.42 -0.48
CA ASP A 85 -2.86 13.27 -1.52
C ASP A 85 -4.10 12.58 -2.07
N ASN A 86 -5.28 13.10 -1.74
CA ASN A 86 -6.57 12.54 -2.13
C ASN A 86 -6.94 12.97 -3.56
N PHE A 87 -7.14 12.01 -4.46
CA PHE A 87 -7.57 12.27 -5.85
C PHE A 87 -9.10 12.23 -6.02
N GLY A 88 -9.82 11.76 -5.00
CA GLY A 88 -11.26 11.60 -5.00
C GLY A 88 -11.72 10.37 -5.76
N ALA A 89 -13.05 10.25 -5.90
CA ALA A 89 -13.67 9.20 -6.68
C ALA A 89 -13.63 9.52 -8.18
N GLU A 90 -13.66 8.47 -9.01
CA GLU A 90 -13.82 8.61 -10.45
C GLU A 90 -15.26 8.98 -10.85
N THR A 91 -15.40 9.82 -11.87
CA THR A 91 -16.72 10.24 -12.35
C THR A 91 -17.50 9.06 -12.91
N GLY A 92 -18.65 8.75 -12.32
CA GLY A 92 -19.48 7.60 -12.69
C GLY A 92 -19.01 6.26 -12.10
N GLY A 93 -17.95 6.28 -11.29
CA GLY A 93 -17.50 5.15 -10.49
C GLY A 93 -18.25 5.03 -9.16
N ARG A 94 -17.75 4.13 -8.31
CA ARG A 94 -18.20 4.01 -6.93
C ARG A 94 -17.74 5.25 -6.13
N PRO A 95 -18.63 5.98 -5.45
CA PRO A 95 -18.26 7.21 -4.75
C PRO A 95 -17.39 6.97 -3.52
N ASP A 96 -17.47 5.76 -2.96
CA ASP A 96 -16.66 5.27 -1.85
C ASP A 96 -15.26 4.80 -2.29
N PHE A 97 -15.01 4.66 -3.60
CA PHE A 97 -13.72 4.23 -4.12
C PHE A 97 -12.89 5.46 -4.47
N ILE A 98 -11.85 5.67 -3.68
CA ILE A 98 -11.02 6.86 -3.72
C ILE A 98 -9.64 6.51 -4.26
N GLY A 99 -9.15 7.29 -5.21
CA GLY A 99 -7.75 7.26 -5.58
C GLY A 99 -6.92 8.23 -4.76
N GLY A 100 -5.61 8.03 -4.79
CA GLY A 100 -4.71 8.88 -4.03
C GLY A 100 -3.29 8.37 -3.97
N HIS A 101 -2.45 9.13 -3.28
CA HIS A 101 -1.06 8.81 -2.97
C HIS A 101 -0.87 8.81 -1.46
N ALA A 102 -0.77 7.63 -0.86
CA ALA A 102 -0.54 7.47 0.57
C ALA A 102 0.92 7.11 0.85
N VAL A 103 1.54 7.83 1.78
CA VAL A 103 2.88 7.54 2.30
C VAL A 103 2.74 7.10 3.75
N ILE A 104 3.11 5.87 4.06
CA ILE A 104 2.88 5.22 5.35
C ILE A 104 4.22 4.75 5.92
N ALA A 105 4.51 5.14 7.16
CA ALA A 105 5.65 4.59 7.88
C ALA A 105 5.26 3.21 8.44
N ILE A 106 6.07 2.20 8.16
CA ILE A 106 5.81 0.82 8.57
C ILE A 106 6.97 0.24 9.39
N ARG A 107 6.65 -0.72 10.26
CA ARG A 107 7.62 -1.62 10.91
C ARG A 107 7.62 -2.95 10.18
N VAL A 108 8.76 -3.36 9.66
CA VAL A 108 8.95 -4.67 9.02
C VAL A 108 9.52 -5.66 10.04
N THR A 109 9.00 -6.88 10.01
CA THR A 109 9.57 -8.06 10.68
C THR A 109 9.88 -9.10 9.61
N ALA A 110 11.16 -9.30 9.32
CA ALA A 110 11.65 -10.13 8.23
C ALA A 110 12.39 -11.38 8.73
N HIS A 111 12.30 -12.44 7.94
CA HIS A 111 12.97 -13.72 8.11
C HIS A 111 13.75 -14.05 6.83
N PRO A 112 15.09 -14.15 6.90
CA PRO A 112 15.88 -14.60 5.76
C PRO A 112 15.49 -16.04 5.37
N ALA A 113 15.34 -16.31 4.08
CA ALA A 113 15.01 -17.65 3.60
C ALA A 113 16.13 -18.67 3.88
N SER A 114 17.37 -18.21 3.96
CA SER A 114 18.55 -19.03 4.30
C SER A 114 18.60 -19.46 5.76
N ASP A 115 17.99 -18.70 6.67
CA ASP A 115 17.83 -19.03 8.08
C ASP A 115 16.55 -18.40 8.64
N PRO A 116 15.39 -19.08 8.49
CA PRO A 116 14.10 -18.55 8.91
C PRO A 116 13.95 -18.32 10.43
N THR A 117 14.89 -18.81 11.24
CA THR A 117 14.88 -18.62 12.69
C THR A 117 15.35 -17.22 13.10
N VAL A 118 16.10 -16.56 12.22
CA VAL A 118 16.54 -15.18 12.42
C VAL A 118 15.36 -14.24 12.22
N THR A 119 15.22 -13.26 13.12
CA THR A 119 14.23 -12.20 13.03
C THR A 119 14.93 -10.85 12.91
N LEU A 120 14.70 -10.15 11.80
CA LEU A 120 15.16 -8.80 11.57
C LEU A 120 13.98 -7.83 11.72
N LYS A 121 14.19 -6.71 12.42
CA LYS A 121 13.18 -5.67 12.58
C LYS A 121 13.73 -4.31 12.23
N PHE A 122 13.08 -3.63 11.29
CA PHE A 122 13.50 -2.32 10.81
C PHE A 122 12.28 -1.49 10.38
N ASP A 123 12.47 -0.19 10.27
CA ASP A 123 11.44 0.73 9.77
C ASP A 123 11.62 0.91 8.26
N ALA A 124 10.52 1.12 7.55
CA ALA A 124 10.49 1.40 6.11
C ALA A 124 9.35 2.37 5.77
N ILE A 125 9.39 2.95 4.58
CA ILE A 125 8.30 3.72 4.00
C ILE A 125 7.60 2.87 2.95
N LEU A 126 6.29 2.70 3.10
CA LEU A 126 5.40 2.11 2.13
C LEU A 126 4.63 3.23 1.44
N VAL A 127 4.68 3.26 0.12
CA VAL A 127 3.81 4.13 -0.69
C VAL A 127 2.77 3.26 -1.37
N VAL A 128 1.52 3.71 -1.32
CA VAL A 128 0.37 3.11 -1.99
C VAL A 128 -0.22 4.15 -2.92
N ASP A 129 -0.31 3.83 -4.20
CA ASP A 129 -0.78 4.74 -5.24
C ASP A 129 -1.95 4.13 -5.99
N CYS A 130 -3.08 4.83 -5.95
CA CYS A 130 -4.29 4.47 -6.66
C CYS A 130 -4.61 5.56 -7.69
N GLU A 131 -4.75 5.19 -8.96
CA GLU A 131 -4.93 6.12 -10.08
C GLU A 131 -6.36 6.68 -10.20
N ILE A 132 -7.30 6.15 -9.43
CA ILE A 132 -8.72 6.54 -9.47
C ILE A 132 -8.89 8.05 -9.23
N GLY A 133 -9.89 8.64 -9.90
CA GLY A 133 -10.24 10.04 -9.71
C GLY A 133 -9.28 11.01 -10.42
N ASN A 134 -9.07 12.18 -9.83
CA ASN A 134 -8.21 13.23 -10.39
C ASN A 134 -6.76 13.02 -9.98
N ASN A 135 -6.06 12.12 -10.66
CA ASN A 135 -4.63 11.84 -10.46
C ASN A 135 -3.73 12.98 -10.97
N PHE A 136 -3.76 14.11 -10.27
CA PHE A 136 -2.99 15.31 -10.62
C PHE A 136 -1.47 15.14 -10.43
N LEU A 137 -1.05 14.11 -9.66
CA LEU A 137 0.36 13.77 -9.48
C LEU A 137 0.91 12.87 -10.60
N GLY A 138 0.04 12.28 -11.44
CA GLY A 138 0.45 11.35 -12.48
C GLY A 138 1.12 10.09 -11.93
N VAL A 139 0.73 9.64 -10.73
CA VAL A 139 1.25 8.41 -10.15
C VAL A 139 0.71 7.21 -10.91
N THR A 140 1.47 6.11 -10.92
CA THR A 140 0.99 4.84 -11.49
C THR A 140 0.41 3.93 -10.41
N GLU A 141 -0.57 3.10 -10.73
CA GLU A 141 -1.20 2.15 -9.81
C GLU A 141 -0.17 1.20 -9.19
N GLY A 142 -0.22 1.03 -7.87
CA GLY A 142 0.56 0.03 -7.13
C GLY A 142 1.36 0.57 -5.97
N ILE A 143 2.39 -0.19 -5.57
CA ILE A 143 3.15 0.07 -4.33
C ILE A 143 4.62 0.32 -4.59
N THR A 144 5.27 1.05 -3.68
CA THR A 144 6.74 1.09 -3.57
C THR A 144 7.15 0.97 -2.10
N ILE A 145 8.36 0.44 -1.85
CA ILE A 145 8.89 0.29 -0.49
C ILE A 145 10.34 0.77 -0.43
N ASP A 146 10.63 1.67 0.50
CA ASP A 146 12.00 2.10 0.84
C ASP A 146 12.36 1.70 2.27
N ALA A 147 13.31 0.78 2.41
CA ALA A 147 13.85 0.33 3.70
C ALA A 147 15.18 1.02 4.06
N GLY A 148 15.64 2.00 3.28
CA GLY A 148 16.89 2.74 3.46
C GLY A 148 18.16 1.99 3.01
N PHE A 149 18.16 0.66 3.04
CA PHE A 149 19.24 -0.19 2.51
C PHE A 149 18.86 -0.93 1.22
N ILE A 150 17.56 -1.00 0.90
CA ILE A 150 17.00 -1.49 -0.35
C ILE A 150 15.76 -0.68 -0.68
N ASN A 151 15.58 -0.37 -1.97
CA ASN A 151 14.46 0.44 -2.44
C ASN A 151 13.79 -0.25 -3.64
N PHE A 152 12.53 -0.66 -3.45
CA PHE A 152 11.64 -1.21 -4.46
C PHE A 152 10.80 -0.07 -5.05
N ASN A 153 11.40 0.66 -5.99
CA ASN A 153 10.91 1.91 -6.54
C ASN A 153 10.20 1.79 -7.90
N GLU A 154 10.11 0.58 -8.46
CA GLU A 154 9.41 0.34 -9.72
C GLU A 154 8.15 -0.48 -9.49
N LYS A 155 6.99 0.05 -9.84
CA LYS A 155 5.70 -0.66 -9.76
C LYS A 155 5.62 -1.70 -10.88
N VAL A 156 5.10 -2.88 -10.57
CA VAL A 156 4.94 -3.98 -11.53
C VAL A 156 3.46 -4.22 -11.79
N SER A 157 3.06 -4.11 -13.05
CA SER A 157 1.67 -4.35 -13.48
C SER A 157 1.41 -5.83 -13.84
N PRO A 158 0.17 -6.33 -13.72
CA PRO A 158 -1.01 -5.62 -13.18
C PRO A 158 -0.91 -5.47 -11.66
N SER A 159 -1.36 -4.32 -11.17
CA SER A 159 -1.47 -3.97 -9.75
C SER A 159 -2.75 -3.17 -9.61
N ILE A 160 -3.47 -3.37 -8.50
CA ILE A 160 -4.66 -2.60 -8.16
C ILE A 160 -4.63 -2.42 -6.65
N THR A 161 -4.58 -1.17 -6.24
CA THR A 161 -4.72 -0.69 -4.87
C THR A 161 -5.96 0.21 -4.82
N LEU A 162 -6.48 0.43 -3.62
CA LEU A 162 -7.70 1.22 -3.46
C LEU A 162 -7.75 1.82 -2.06
N PHE A 163 -8.28 3.04 -1.99
CA PHE A 163 -8.72 3.65 -0.75
C PHE A 163 -10.24 3.63 -0.68
N VAL A 164 -10.80 3.33 0.49
CA VAL A 164 -12.25 3.28 0.71
C VAL A 164 -12.62 4.18 1.88
N THR A 165 -13.66 5.00 1.72
CA THR A 165 -14.21 5.84 2.80
C THR A 165 -15.20 5.04 3.65
N GLU A 166 -15.20 5.25 4.97
CA GLU A 166 -16.09 4.55 5.89
C GLU A 166 -17.60 4.85 5.71
N ASP A 167 -17.98 5.92 4.98
CA ASP A 167 -19.39 6.24 4.65
C ASP A 167 -20.11 5.18 3.76
N ALA A 168 -19.46 4.06 3.45
CA ALA A 168 -20.00 2.97 2.63
C ALA A 168 -20.70 1.84 3.41
N GLN A 169 -20.84 1.94 4.73
CA GLN A 169 -21.58 0.98 5.55
C GLN A 169 -22.88 1.59 6.13
N ASP A 170 -23.88 1.81 5.28
CA ASP A 170 -25.29 1.89 5.70
C ASP A 170 -26.18 1.03 4.78
#